data_AF-A0A672K3J3-F1
#
_entry.id   AF-A0A672K3J3-F1
#
_cell.length_a   1.000
_cell.length_b   1.000
_cell.length_c   1.000
_cell.angle_alpha   90.00
_cell.angle_beta   90.00
_cell.angle_gamma   90.00
#
_symmetry.space_group_name_H-M   'P 1'
#
loop_
_entity.id
_entity.type
_entity.pdbx_description
1 polymer ?
#
loop_
_entity_poly.entity_id
_entity_poly.type
_entity_poly.pdbx_seq_one_letter_code
_entity_poly.pdbx_strand_id
1 'polypeptide(L)'
;MQKISNSIHLNCACVYGRHFVDRDGTYFGCILEYLRMEKLPTEHLQEVHKEALYYDIKPLVKAIEETPQFFGESVGRQQFLTRVPNYRENLEVIVRVARAEAIASRYSNIIVCVVRTEEDLTRYNHAIDSLGTPRESVVSFGPWKAPASVEDLLDCVKLDIEAKGYKVKIQPHSIDKGFLFKSYDFFYKLIFTWW
;
A
#
# COMPACT_ATOMS: atom_id res chain seq x y z
N MET A 1 -18.55 -32.74 -12.23
CA MET A 1 -19.61 -31.72 -12.44
C MET A 1 -20.38 -31.37 -11.17
N GLN A 2 -20.65 -32.33 -10.26
CA GLN A 2 -21.35 -32.04 -8.99
C GLN A 2 -20.67 -30.98 -8.09
N LYS A 3 -19.33 -30.95 -8.00
CA LYS A 3 -18.58 -29.96 -7.20
C LYS A 3 -18.69 -28.52 -7.72
N ILE A 4 -18.79 -28.32 -9.04
CA ILE A 4 -18.85 -26.98 -9.65
C ILE A 4 -20.26 -26.38 -9.46
N SER A 5 -21.30 -27.21 -9.60
CA SER A 5 -22.69 -26.78 -9.49
C SER A 5 -23.12 -26.35 -8.09
N ASN A 6 -22.44 -26.83 -7.04
CA ASN A 6 -22.79 -26.50 -5.65
C ASN A 6 -22.06 -25.25 -5.13
N SER A 7 -20.96 -24.82 -5.75
CA SER A 7 -20.17 -23.68 -5.30
C SER A 7 -20.37 -22.44 -6.16
N ILE A 8 -20.72 -22.57 -7.44
CA ILE A 8 -20.85 -21.44 -8.35
C ILE A 8 -22.33 -21.19 -8.63
N HIS A 9 -22.85 -20.03 -8.23
CA HIS A 9 -24.19 -19.59 -8.60
C HIS A 9 -24.26 -19.35 -10.11
N LEU A 10 -24.94 -20.26 -10.82
CA LEU A 10 -25.13 -20.19 -12.26
C LEU A 10 -26.43 -19.43 -12.56
N ASN A 11 -26.31 -18.21 -13.08
CA ASN A 11 -27.42 -17.25 -13.11
C ASN A 11 -28.38 -17.41 -14.29
N CYS A 12 -27.99 -18.11 -15.36
CA CYS A 12 -28.87 -18.36 -16.50
C CYS A 12 -28.36 -19.54 -17.34
N ALA A 13 -29.25 -20.42 -17.80
CA ALA A 13 -28.93 -21.47 -18.75
C ALA A 13 -29.38 -21.06 -20.15
N CYS A 14 -28.47 -21.14 -21.13
CA CYS A 14 -28.84 -20.97 -22.54
C CYS A 14 -29.59 -22.20 -23.06
N VAL A 15 -30.24 -22.05 -24.22
CA VAL A 15 -30.99 -23.11 -24.94
C VAL A 15 -30.11 -24.35 -25.24
N TYR A 16 -28.79 -24.20 -25.20
CA TYR A 16 -27.80 -25.27 -25.41
C TYR A 16 -27.26 -25.89 -24.11
N GLY A 17 -27.87 -25.62 -22.95
CA GLY A 17 -27.45 -26.20 -21.66
C GLY A 17 -26.13 -25.64 -21.10
N ARG A 18 -25.57 -24.58 -21.69
CA ARG A 18 -24.44 -23.83 -21.11
C ARG A 18 -24.96 -22.81 -20.12
N HIS A 19 -24.22 -22.61 -19.03
CA HIS A 19 -24.53 -21.62 -18.02
C HIS A 19 -23.74 -20.34 -18.24
N PHE A 20 -24.37 -19.20 -17.95
CA PHE A 20 -23.73 -17.90 -17.98
C PHE A 20 -23.36 -17.45 -16.56
N VAL A 21 -22.15 -16.92 -16.45
CA VAL A 21 -21.64 -16.23 -15.27
C VAL A 21 -21.33 -14.81 -15.71
N ASP A 22 -21.99 -13.84 -15.09
CA ASP A 22 -21.81 -12.41 -15.38
C ASP A 22 -20.61 -11.85 -14.59
N ARG A 23 -19.42 -12.34 -14.95
CA ARG A 23 -18.13 -11.94 -14.38
C ARG A 23 -17.05 -11.94 -15.44
N ASP A 24 -15.96 -11.24 -15.15
CA ASP A 24 -14.75 -11.31 -15.96
C ASP A 24 -14.17 -12.73 -15.92
N GLY A 25 -14.04 -13.34 -17.10
CA GLY A 25 -13.53 -14.69 -17.27
C GLY A 25 -12.01 -14.81 -17.16
N THR A 26 -11.27 -13.70 -17.10
CA THR A 26 -9.79 -13.65 -17.15
C THR A 26 -9.13 -14.60 -16.15
N TYR A 27 -9.61 -14.63 -14.90
CA TYR A 27 -9.04 -15.46 -13.83
C TYR A 27 -9.84 -16.74 -13.54
N PHE A 28 -10.93 -16.98 -14.27
CA PHE A 28 -11.78 -18.15 -14.05
C PHE A 28 -11.05 -19.47 -14.34
N GLY A 29 -10.05 -19.45 -15.23
CA GLY A 29 -9.19 -20.61 -15.48
C GLY A 29 -8.46 -21.10 -14.22
N CYS A 30 -7.92 -20.18 -13.41
CA CYS A 30 -7.25 -20.52 -12.15
C CYS A 30 -8.23 -21.13 -11.13
N ILE A 31 -9.46 -20.59 -11.07
CA ILE A 31 -10.53 -21.15 -10.23
C ILE A 31 -10.84 -22.60 -10.64
N LEU A 32 -10.99 -22.86 -11.94
CA LEU A 32 -11.25 -24.20 -12.45
C LEU A 32 -10.08 -25.16 -12.20
N GLU A 33 -8.84 -24.71 -12.35
CA GLU A 33 -7.65 -25.53 -12.09
C GLU A 33 -7.60 -25.97 -10.63
N TYR A 34 -7.85 -25.04 -9.70
CA TYR A 34 -7.96 -25.37 -8.28
C TYR A 34 -9.09 -26.37 -8.00
N LEU A 35 -10.30 -26.15 -8.55
CA LEU A 35 -11.43 -27.06 -8.33
C LEU A 35 -11.20 -28.47 -8.92
N ARG A 36 -10.33 -28.61 -9.92
CA ARG A 36 -10.01 -29.88 -10.58
C ARG A 36 -8.84 -30.62 -9.95
N MET A 37 -7.78 -29.89 -9.58
CA MET A 37 -6.47 -30.45 -9.23
C MET A 37 -5.96 -29.98 -7.87
N GLU A 38 -6.71 -29.12 -7.16
CA GLU A 38 -6.31 -28.48 -5.89
C GLU A 38 -4.99 -27.71 -5.99
N LYS A 39 -4.61 -27.31 -7.21
CA LYS A 39 -3.40 -26.55 -7.51
C LYS A 39 -3.63 -25.06 -7.24
N LEU A 40 -2.75 -24.44 -6.45
CA LEU A 40 -2.82 -23.02 -6.16
C LEU A 40 -2.27 -22.16 -7.29
N PRO A 41 -2.86 -20.98 -7.54
CA PRO A 41 -2.29 -20.00 -8.44
C PRO A 41 -0.93 -19.52 -7.92
N THR A 42 0.02 -19.25 -8.81
CA THR A 42 1.33 -18.67 -8.49
C THR A 42 1.45 -17.20 -8.88
N GLU A 43 0.53 -16.73 -9.73
CA GLU A 43 0.47 -15.37 -10.26
C GLU A 43 -0.93 -14.80 -10.02
N HIS A 44 -1.05 -13.48 -10.01
CA HIS A 44 -2.34 -12.79 -9.86
C HIS A 44 -3.14 -13.23 -8.62
N LEU A 45 -2.44 -13.53 -7.52
CA LEU A 45 -3.04 -14.05 -6.27
C LEU A 45 -4.16 -13.16 -5.75
N GLN A 46 -4.01 -11.84 -5.88
CA GLN A 46 -5.00 -10.89 -5.37
C GLN A 46 -6.28 -10.90 -6.22
N GLU A 47 -6.16 -10.98 -7.55
CA GLU A 47 -7.30 -11.09 -8.44
C GLU A 47 -8.02 -12.43 -8.28
N VAL A 48 -7.27 -13.52 -8.17
CA VAL A 48 -7.84 -14.85 -7.93
C VAL A 48 -8.50 -14.93 -6.54
N HIS A 49 -7.95 -14.28 -5.51
CA HIS A 49 -8.59 -14.20 -4.18
C HIS A 49 -9.96 -13.51 -4.25
N LYS A 50 -10.07 -12.40 -4.99
CA LYS A 50 -11.37 -11.70 -5.20
C LYS A 50 -12.39 -12.60 -5.89
N GLU A 51 -11.97 -13.35 -6.91
CA GLU A 51 -12.84 -14.32 -7.59
C GLU A 51 -13.22 -15.48 -6.67
N ALA A 52 -12.27 -16.03 -5.90
CA ALA A 52 -12.53 -17.09 -4.94
C ALA A 52 -13.54 -16.68 -3.86
N LEU A 53 -13.48 -15.43 -3.38
CA LEU A 53 -14.48 -14.84 -2.48
C LEU A 53 -15.84 -14.72 -3.16
N TYR A 54 -15.88 -14.24 -4.41
CA TYR A 54 -17.13 -14.10 -5.16
C TYR A 54 -17.85 -15.45 -5.37
N TYR A 55 -17.09 -16.49 -5.70
CA TYR A 55 -17.61 -17.86 -5.88
C TYR A 55 -17.74 -18.64 -4.55
N ASP A 56 -17.53 -18.01 -3.39
CA ASP A 56 -17.56 -18.64 -2.05
C ASP A 56 -16.71 -19.93 -1.95
N ILE A 57 -15.55 -19.97 -2.60
CA ILE A 57 -14.63 -21.12 -2.58
C ILE A 57 -13.70 -21.00 -1.37
N LYS A 58 -14.27 -21.21 -0.18
CA LYS A 58 -13.57 -21.03 1.12
C LYS A 58 -12.21 -21.74 1.21
N PRO A 59 -12.03 -22.98 0.73
CA PRO A 59 -10.73 -23.65 0.77
C PRO A 59 -9.65 -22.91 -0.03
N LEU A 60 -10.02 -22.35 -1.19
CA LEU A 60 -9.09 -21.59 -2.03
C LEU A 60 -8.75 -20.24 -1.38
N VAL A 61 -9.75 -19.55 -0.84
CA VAL A 61 -9.54 -18.29 -0.10
C VAL A 61 -8.52 -18.50 1.03
N LYS A 62 -8.75 -19.51 1.87
CA LYS A 62 -7.84 -19.85 2.97
C LYS A 62 -6.44 -20.19 2.48
N ALA A 63 -6.33 -21.02 1.44
CA ALA A 63 -5.03 -21.43 0.92
C ALA A 63 -4.25 -20.26 0.29
N ILE A 64 -4.92 -19.29 -0.32
CA ILE A 64 -4.28 -18.05 -0.81
C ILE A 64 -3.85 -17.18 0.37
N GLU A 65 -4.68 -17.02 1.40
CA GLU A 65 -4.34 -16.23 2.60
C GLU A 65 -3.16 -16.79 3.39
N GLU A 66 -2.93 -18.10 3.32
CA GLU A 66 -1.77 -18.78 3.92
C GLU A 66 -0.48 -18.63 3.08
N THR A 67 -0.55 -18.11 1.86
CA THR A 67 0.66 -17.85 1.06
C THR A 67 1.51 -16.74 1.69
N PRO A 68 2.86 -16.84 1.64
CA PRO A 68 3.74 -15.83 2.26
C PRO A 68 3.47 -14.40 1.80
N GLN A 69 3.14 -14.22 0.51
CA GLN A 69 2.84 -12.91 -0.05
C GLN A 69 1.57 -12.31 0.56
N PHE A 70 0.48 -13.08 0.61
CA PHE A 70 -0.80 -12.59 1.11
C PHE A 70 -0.79 -12.42 2.62
N PHE A 71 -0.16 -13.36 3.35
CA PHE A 71 0.03 -13.27 4.79
C PHE A 71 0.88 -12.06 5.17
N GLY A 72 2.00 -11.85 4.48
CA GLY A 72 2.90 -10.71 4.70
C GLY A 72 2.20 -9.37 4.49
N GLU A 73 1.43 -9.23 3.42
CA GLU A 73 0.65 -8.02 3.15
C GLU A 73 -0.49 -7.84 4.15
N SER A 74 -1.38 -8.83 4.26
CA SER A 74 -2.65 -8.71 5.00
C SER A 74 -2.49 -8.71 6.52
N VAL A 75 -1.49 -9.43 7.03
CA VAL A 75 -1.25 -9.52 8.47
C VAL A 75 -0.05 -8.67 8.85
N GLY A 76 1.11 -8.89 8.23
CA GLY A 76 2.36 -8.21 8.60
C GLY A 76 2.29 -6.70 8.39
N ARG A 77 2.14 -6.27 7.12
CA ARG A 77 2.15 -4.85 6.75
C ARG A 77 0.97 -4.10 7.36
N GLN A 78 -0.24 -4.65 7.27
CA GLN A 78 -1.42 -3.97 7.85
C GLN A 78 -1.35 -3.84 9.39
N GLN A 79 -0.85 -4.85 10.12
CA GLN A 79 -0.64 -4.71 11.57
C GLN A 79 0.44 -3.67 11.91
N PHE A 80 1.45 -3.51 11.07
CA PHE A 80 2.41 -2.43 11.23
C PHE A 80 1.74 -1.06 10.99
N LEU A 81 1.06 -0.87 9.86
CA LEU A 81 0.46 0.40 9.48
C LEU A 81 -0.60 0.90 10.48
N THR A 82 -1.37 -0.01 11.08
CA THR A 82 -2.33 0.34 12.14
C THR A 82 -1.68 0.92 13.40
N ARG A 83 -0.37 0.68 13.61
CA ARG A 83 0.42 1.26 14.71
C ARG A 83 1.10 2.57 14.34
N VAL A 84 1.05 2.98 13.07
CA VAL A 84 1.60 4.25 12.60
C VAL A 84 0.50 5.31 12.67
N PRO A 85 0.66 6.37 13.49
CA PRO A 85 -0.35 7.40 13.64
C PRO A 85 -0.69 8.07 12.31
N ASN A 86 -1.98 8.28 12.06
CA ASN A 86 -2.54 9.05 10.95
C ASN A 86 -2.02 8.63 9.57
N TYR A 87 -1.62 7.37 9.40
CA TYR A 87 -0.95 6.91 8.20
C TYR A 87 -1.75 7.20 6.92
N ARG A 88 -3.04 6.87 6.94
CA ARG A 88 -3.93 7.03 5.79
C ARG A 88 -4.20 8.50 5.48
N GLU A 89 -4.48 9.29 6.51
CA GLU A 89 -4.73 10.73 6.41
C GLU A 89 -3.50 11.44 5.85
N ASN A 90 -2.31 11.08 6.34
CA ASN A 90 -1.04 11.60 5.85
C ASN A 90 -0.82 11.28 4.37
N LEU A 91 -1.10 10.05 3.94
CA LEU A 91 -1.04 9.69 2.50
C LEU A 91 -2.00 10.51 1.65
N GLU A 92 -3.21 10.77 2.14
CA GLU A 92 -4.20 11.60 1.44
C GLU A 92 -3.73 13.05 1.32
N VAL A 93 -3.15 13.62 2.38
CA VAL A 93 -2.55 14.96 2.38
C VAL A 93 -1.40 15.04 1.38
N ILE A 94 -0.46 14.08 1.41
CA ILE A 94 0.68 14.02 0.47
C ILE A 94 0.17 14.04 -0.97
N VAL A 95 -0.76 13.15 -1.32
CA VAL A 95 -1.31 13.08 -2.69
C VAL A 95 -2.01 14.38 -3.08
N ARG A 96 -2.78 14.99 -2.15
CA ARG A 96 -3.48 16.25 -2.41
C ARG A 96 -2.51 17.39 -2.70
N VAL A 97 -1.47 17.55 -1.87
CA VAL A 97 -0.45 18.58 -2.06
C VAL A 97 0.31 18.34 -3.36
N ALA A 98 0.65 17.07 -3.66
CA ALA A 98 1.40 16.72 -4.85
C ALA A 98 0.63 17.13 -6.11
N ARG A 99 -0.68 16.83 -6.15
CA ARG A 99 -1.57 17.22 -7.26
C ARG A 99 -1.68 18.74 -7.42
N ALA A 100 -1.73 19.48 -6.31
CA ALA A 100 -1.79 20.94 -6.36
C ALA A 100 -0.51 21.54 -6.97
N GLU A 101 0.66 21.01 -6.62
CA GLU A 101 1.96 21.43 -7.21
C GLU A 101 2.10 21.04 -8.69
N ALA A 102 1.48 19.93 -9.10
CA ALA A 102 1.56 19.40 -10.48
C ALA A 102 1.03 20.37 -11.54
N ILE A 103 0.18 21.33 -11.14
CA ILE A 103 -0.39 22.34 -12.03
C ILE A 103 0.73 23.21 -12.65
N ALA A 104 1.82 23.43 -11.92
CA ALA A 104 2.89 24.34 -12.31
C ALA A 104 4.16 23.61 -12.81
N SER A 105 4.25 22.28 -12.65
CA SER A 105 5.50 21.55 -12.86
C SER A 105 5.27 20.07 -13.18
N ARG A 106 6.15 19.50 -14.01
CA ARG A 106 6.24 18.05 -14.27
C ARG A 106 6.52 17.23 -13.01
N TYR A 107 7.15 17.85 -12.03
CA TYR A 107 7.55 17.22 -10.78
C TYR A 107 6.99 17.98 -9.59
N SER A 108 6.42 17.26 -8.63
CA SER A 108 6.06 17.80 -7.31
C SER A 108 7.03 17.28 -6.26
N ASN A 109 7.37 18.11 -5.28
CA ASN A 109 8.40 17.82 -4.29
C ASN A 109 7.84 18.01 -2.89
N ILE A 110 7.50 16.92 -2.23
CA ILE A 110 6.95 16.95 -0.87
C ILE A 110 8.02 16.53 0.11
N ILE A 111 8.21 17.31 1.16
CA ILE A 111 9.06 16.94 2.29
C ILE A 111 8.16 16.30 3.35
N VAL A 112 8.51 15.10 3.76
CA VAL A 112 7.88 14.40 4.89
C VAL A 112 8.90 14.23 6.01
N CYS A 113 8.42 14.25 7.24
CA CYS A 113 9.21 13.91 8.41
C CYS A 113 8.85 12.49 8.86
N VAL A 114 9.85 11.68 9.19
CA VAL A 114 9.65 10.36 9.77
C VAL A 114 10.35 10.32 11.12
N VAL A 115 9.57 10.12 12.16
CA VAL A 115 10.03 10.08 13.54
C VAL A 115 9.84 8.66 14.06
N ARG A 116 10.94 7.97 14.38
CA ARG A 116 10.88 6.56 14.78
C ARG A 116 10.51 6.37 16.24
N THR A 117 11.13 7.15 17.13
CA THR A 117 10.96 7.04 18.59
C THR A 117 10.53 8.36 19.22
N GLU A 118 10.10 8.31 20.47
CA GLU A 118 9.74 9.51 21.25
C GLU A 118 10.96 10.41 21.48
N GLU A 119 12.15 9.82 21.65
CA GLU A 119 13.39 10.59 21.76
C GLU A 119 13.68 11.37 20.47
N ASP A 120 13.45 10.77 19.31
CA ASP A 120 13.59 11.45 18.02
C ASP A 120 12.56 12.57 17.86
N LEU A 121 11.35 12.42 18.41
CA LEU A 121 10.34 13.47 18.42
C LEU A 121 10.84 14.71 19.19
N THR A 122 11.49 14.51 20.34
CA THR A 122 12.04 15.64 21.11
C THR A 122 13.16 16.36 20.35
N ARG A 123 14.02 15.61 19.65
CA ARG A 123 15.08 16.18 18.79
C ARG A 123 14.50 16.94 17.61
N TYR A 124 13.47 16.40 16.97
CA TYR A 124 12.75 17.04 15.88
C TYR A 124 12.12 18.37 16.33
N ASN A 125 11.41 18.38 17.46
CA ASN A 125 10.76 19.59 17.98
C ASN A 125 11.79 20.71 18.22
N HIS A 126 12.92 20.38 18.83
CA HIS A 126 14.02 21.33 19.02
C HIS A 126 14.60 21.85 17.68
N ALA A 127 14.69 20.98 16.66
CA ALA A 127 15.21 21.34 15.35
C ALA A 127 14.27 22.29 14.59
N ILE A 128 12.97 21.98 14.54
CA ILE A 128 11.97 22.81 13.85
C ILE A 128 11.85 24.19 14.48
N ASP A 129 11.88 24.27 15.82
CA ASP A 129 11.85 25.56 16.52
C ASP A 129 13.05 26.45 16.16
N SER A 130 14.18 25.84 15.83
CA SER A 130 15.38 26.53 15.35
C SER A 130 15.34 26.88 13.85
N LEU A 131 14.52 26.18 13.05
CA LEU A 131 14.45 26.32 11.60
C LEU A 131 13.48 27.41 11.14
N GLY A 132 12.53 27.85 11.99
CA GLY A 132 11.56 28.90 11.69
C GLY A 132 10.50 28.53 10.65
N THR A 133 10.43 27.26 10.25
CA THR A 133 9.41 26.73 9.34
C THR A 133 8.10 26.41 10.08
N PRO A 134 6.93 26.80 9.57
CA PRO A 134 5.65 26.52 10.22
C PRO A 134 5.42 25.01 10.38
N ARG A 135 5.20 24.56 11.62
CA ARG A 135 4.97 23.15 12.01
C ARG A 135 3.84 22.48 11.23
N GLU A 136 2.85 23.26 10.78
CA GLU A 136 1.63 22.76 10.13
C GLU A 136 1.82 22.32 8.66
N SER A 137 2.95 22.66 8.03
CA SER A 137 3.15 22.41 6.59
C SER A 137 3.84 21.08 6.28
N VAL A 138 4.39 20.38 7.27
CA VAL A 138 5.17 19.15 7.06
C VAL A 138 4.35 17.94 7.49
N VAL A 139 4.13 17.00 6.56
CA VAL A 139 3.48 15.73 6.88
C VAL A 139 4.46 14.87 7.68
N SER A 140 4.07 14.47 8.89
CA SER A 140 4.91 13.68 9.79
C SER A 140 4.33 12.28 10.03
N PHE A 141 5.16 11.26 9.91
CA PHE A 141 4.83 9.90 10.32
C PHE A 141 5.53 9.53 11.64
N GLY A 142 4.78 8.89 12.52
CA GLY A 142 5.28 8.43 13.81
C GLY A 142 5.08 9.43 14.96
N PRO A 143 5.62 9.11 16.15
CA PRO A 143 6.33 7.88 16.49
C PRO A 143 5.44 6.63 16.48
N TRP A 144 6.02 5.44 16.30
CA TRP A 144 5.30 4.16 16.37
C TRP A 144 6.01 3.13 17.25
N LYS A 145 5.21 2.23 17.85
CA LYS A 145 5.69 1.14 18.73
C LYS A 145 5.56 -0.21 18.04
N ALA A 146 6.35 -0.41 16.99
CA ALA A 146 6.48 -1.68 16.24
C ALA A 146 7.96 -1.94 15.93
N PRO A 147 8.39 -3.17 15.59
CA PRO A 147 9.79 -3.45 15.27
C PRO A 147 10.25 -2.86 13.93
N ALA A 148 9.32 -2.58 13.01
CA ALA A 148 9.61 -2.06 11.67
C ALA A 148 10.44 -0.77 11.69
N SER A 149 11.36 -0.67 10.73
CA SER A 149 12.30 0.44 10.57
C SER A 149 11.68 1.63 9.83
N VAL A 150 12.45 2.71 9.67
CA VAL A 150 12.05 3.86 8.87
C VAL A 150 11.94 3.48 7.40
N GLU A 151 12.87 2.66 6.91
CA GLU A 151 12.89 2.13 5.55
C GLU A 151 11.63 1.30 5.26
N ASP A 152 11.23 0.43 6.19
CA ASP A 152 10.00 -0.36 6.06
C ASP A 152 8.77 0.54 5.89
N LEU A 153 8.70 1.65 6.63
CA LEU A 153 7.62 2.63 6.49
C LEU A 153 7.66 3.32 5.12
N LEU A 154 8.83 3.76 4.68
CA LEU A 154 8.99 4.47 3.41
C LEU A 154 8.63 3.57 2.22
N ASP A 155 8.99 2.29 2.29
CA ASP A 155 8.58 1.28 1.31
C ASP A 155 7.06 1.11 1.32
N CYS A 156 6.42 1.04 2.49
CA CYS A 156 4.95 1.02 2.57
C CYS A 156 4.31 2.25 1.94
N VAL A 157 4.81 3.45 2.27
CA VAL A 157 4.33 4.73 1.70
C VAL A 157 4.48 4.74 0.18
N LYS A 158 5.61 4.28 -0.34
CA LYS A 158 5.85 4.17 -1.78
C LYS A 158 4.87 3.20 -2.43
N LEU A 159 4.72 1.99 -1.88
CA LEU A 159 3.81 0.97 -2.38
C LEU A 159 2.37 1.49 -2.45
N ASP A 160 1.88 2.15 -1.40
CA ASP A 160 0.49 2.66 -1.37
C ASP A 160 0.26 3.88 -2.27
N ILE A 161 1.29 4.70 -2.51
CA ILE A 161 1.23 5.77 -3.51
C ILE A 161 1.23 5.20 -4.93
N GLU A 162 2.09 4.21 -5.21
CA GLU A 162 2.16 3.54 -6.52
C GLU A 162 0.89 2.73 -6.83
N ALA A 163 0.29 2.11 -5.81
CA ALA A 163 -1.01 1.44 -5.94
C ALA A 163 -2.16 2.39 -6.34
N LYS A 164 -2.03 3.69 -6.03
CA LYS A 164 -2.96 4.74 -6.50
C LYS A 164 -2.64 5.24 -7.92
N GLY A 165 -1.62 4.67 -8.58
CA GLY A 165 -1.23 4.98 -9.95
C GLY A 165 -0.22 6.12 -10.10
N TYR A 166 0.40 6.59 -9.03
CA TYR A 166 1.44 7.64 -9.11
C TYR A 166 2.83 7.05 -9.26
N LYS A 167 3.72 7.76 -9.95
CA LYS A 167 5.17 7.51 -9.92
C LYS A 167 5.81 8.40 -8.87
N VAL A 168 6.44 7.80 -7.86
CA VAL A 168 7.14 8.52 -6.79
C VAL A 168 8.54 7.96 -6.55
N LYS A 169 9.50 8.85 -6.30
CA LYS A 169 10.83 8.51 -5.77
C LYS A 169 10.97 9.09 -4.37
N ILE A 170 11.56 8.33 -3.46
CA ILE A 170 11.86 8.77 -2.10
C ILE A 170 13.37 8.86 -1.95
N GLN A 171 13.86 9.98 -1.43
CA GLN A 171 15.27 10.16 -1.12
C GLN A 171 15.44 10.89 0.21
N PRO A 172 16.52 10.62 0.97
CA PRO A 172 16.85 11.41 2.14
C PRO A 172 16.96 12.91 1.78
N HIS A 173 16.47 13.77 2.66
CA HIS A 173 16.55 15.21 2.50
C HIS A 173 17.48 15.79 3.56
N SER A 174 18.71 16.10 3.16
CA SER A 174 19.63 16.86 3.99
C SER A 174 19.27 18.34 3.93
N ILE A 175 19.06 18.95 5.11
CA ILE A 175 18.97 20.41 5.22
C ILE A 175 20.41 20.91 5.40
N ASP A 176 21.06 21.29 4.29
CA ASP A 176 22.34 22.00 4.32
C ASP A 176 22.11 23.42 4.84
N LYS A 177 22.15 23.61 6.17
CA LYS A 177 22.44 24.91 6.74
C LYS A 177 23.93 24.91 7.11
N GLY A 178 24.70 25.71 6.37
CA GLY A 178 26.12 25.91 6.60
C GLY A 178 26.41 26.21 8.07
N PHE A 179 27.51 25.63 8.56
CA PHE A 179 28.03 25.78 9.91
C PHE A 179 27.19 25.16 11.03
N LEU A 180 27.00 23.83 10.98
CA LEU A 180 27.11 22.86 12.10
C LEU A 180 26.46 21.56 11.63
N PHE A 181 27.29 20.56 11.32
CA PHE A 181 26.85 19.23 10.91
C PHE A 181 25.96 18.57 12.00
N LYS A 182 24.66 18.81 11.92
CA LYS A 182 23.64 17.89 12.40
C LYS A 182 22.81 17.51 11.18
N SER A 183 23.19 16.39 10.56
CA SER A 183 22.33 15.72 9.60
C SER A 183 21.04 15.36 10.34
N TYR A 184 19.94 16.07 10.04
CA TYR A 184 18.64 15.68 10.55
C TYR A 184 18.12 14.57 9.62
N ASP A 185 18.45 13.32 9.95
CA ASP A 185 18.10 12.12 9.17
C ASP A 185 16.59 11.79 9.22
N PHE A 186 15.76 12.72 9.66
CA PHE A 186 14.31 12.56 9.81
C PHE A 186 13.53 12.99 8.56
N PHE A 187 14.15 13.75 7.65
CA PHE A 187 13.45 14.33 6.51
C PHE A 187 13.69 13.52 5.25
N TYR A 188 12.60 13.28 4.53
CA TYR A 188 12.62 12.57 3.25
C TYR A 188 11.86 13.38 2.20
N LYS A 189 12.40 13.41 1.00
CA LYS A 189 11.82 14.09 -0.15
C LYS A 189 11.13 13.07 -1.05
N LEU A 190 9.82 13.25 -1.22
CA LEU A 190 8.98 12.52 -2.16
C LEU A 190 8.89 13.32 -3.46
N ILE A 191 9.36 12.72 -4.55
CA ILE A 191 9.40 13.33 -5.89
C ILE A 191 8.38 12.63 -6.76
N PHE A 192 7.27 13.29 -7.03
CA PHE A 192 6.22 12.80 -7.94
C PHE A 192 6.56 13.14 -9.39
N THR A 193 6.24 12.26 -10.33
CA THR A 193 6.35 12.49 -11.78
C THR A 193 5.00 12.29 -12.45
N TRP A 194 4.51 13.31 -13.17
CA TRP A 194 3.11 13.38 -13.63
C TRP A 194 2.86 13.01 -15.10
N TRP A 195 3.77 13.39 -15.99
CA TRP A 195 3.82 12.99 -17.40
C TRP A 195 5.27 12.64 -17.73
#